data_AF-A0A7F5R6C6-F1
#
_entry.id   AF-A0A7F5R6C6-F1
#
_cell.length_a   1.000
_cell.length_b   1.000
_cell.length_c   1.000
_cell.angle_alpha   90.00
_cell.angle_beta   90.00
_cell.angle_gamma   90.00
#
_symmetry.space_group_name_H-M   'P 1'
#
loop_
_entity.id
_entity.type
_entity.pdbx_description
1 polymer ?
#
loop_
_entity_poly.entity_id
_entity_poly.type
_entity_poly.pdbx_seq_one_letter_code
_entity_poly.pdbx_strand_id
1 'polypeptide(L)'
;MSNQEQPSSGNTEVDWDIFKILCENPEMEPEDVDVTTALRSELAALQYKRDRLAEEINEMRGQMRHRDQRCLELQIEADQLREQAARQSAVIASLKKRISELEERERNLYASQGRNEIAIQTLQKDCKYHEERSRELEKKLRNIELELSSEEQKKETARSALHDFVRRLATALGTDVDEISHFSPEMVIHKASELVQETSRLRNKSSGLNDTLATIELELRSCKDNLERAITDKELLQRQTASQLLEIDRMRQEKEALEMQSRVQERELAELREKFSSSTRTVGSQSSSIAQLEATVCQLREELKASEERCIRLQNEQKNTLESMSMLLSTPSRFVESIESSIRDRIRELINENRDKHAQVESLTEKLLHESQQLSRQISLNDQANARIRSLEEEKNHLENRLHKLDSELNVCEHSREGLKRDRSQFMSFLQRLARALHMDDIAEEVGVELHTESLLLRAEQLARLESDKLVDKTAVVYQLQRRVRTLREQLQRKDLHLDLLRRKLALQEDCVKTKALLQSERDDANVRVKKLLKQVDKLTLQLSDAKDQIRDLNTQLAEAADYKIFNVLVYSIIPL
;
A
#
# COMPACT_ATOMS: atom_id res chain seq x y z
N MET A 1 44.53 34.53 2.94
CA MET A 1 43.30 34.36 3.73
C MET A 1 43.38 35.34 4.87
N SER A 2 42.65 36.45 4.76
CA SER A 2 42.59 37.49 5.78
C SER A 2 41.55 37.10 6.81
N ASN A 3 41.98 36.80 8.04
CA ASN A 3 41.09 36.55 9.17
C ASN A 3 40.40 37.87 9.55
N GLN A 4 39.10 37.95 9.32
CA GLN A 4 38.22 38.90 10.00
C GLN A 4 37.84 38.30 11.34
N GLU A 5 38.32 38.92 12.42
CA GLU A 5 37.78 38.70 13.77
C GLU A 5 36.35 39.25 13.83
N GLN A 6 35.38 38.36 14.06
CA GLN A 6 34.03 38.74 14.45
C GLN A 6 34.01 38.95 15.97
N PRO A 7 33.57 40.10 16.49
CA PRO A 7 33.20 40.23 17.89
C PRO A 7 31.75 39.76 18.04
N SER A 8 31.54 38.53 18.50
CA SER A 8 30.23 38.12 19.01
C SER A 8 30.02 38.77 20.38
N SER A 9 29.50 40.00 20.40
CA SER A 9 29.01 40.62 21.64
C SER A 9 27.72 39.87 22.06
N GLY A 10 27.87 38.89 22.95
CA GLY A 10 26.77 38.39 23.74
C GLY A 10 26.28 39.51 24.65
N ASN A 11 25.11 40.06 24.33
CA ASN A 11 24.23 40.87 25.17
C ASN A 11 23.07 41.31 24.27
N THR A 12 22.22 40.34 23.91
CA THR A 12 20.95 40.63 23.25
C THR A 12 19.88 40.86 24.30
N GLU A 13 18.83 41.61 23.96
CA GLU A 13 17.66 41.86 24.84
C GLU A 13 17.03 40.54 25.37
N VAL A 14 17.18 39.47 24.58
CA VAL A 14 16.78 38.10 24.93
C VAL A 14 17.57 37.55 26.14
N ASP A 15 18.84 37.92 26.29
CA ASP A 15 19.67 37.50 27.44
C ASP A 15 19.19 38.19 28.74
N TRP A 16 18.67 39.41 28.64
CA TRP A 16 18.06 40.12 29.76
C TRP A 16 16.69 39.56 30.16
N ASP A 17 15.89 39.10 29.20
CA ASP A 17 14.62 38.41 29.48
C ASP A 17 14.84 37.04 30.14
N ILE A 18 15.87 36.29 29.70
CA ILE A 18 16.25 35.02 30.35
C ILE A 18 16.74 35.27 31.78
N PHE A 19 17.53 36.32 32.01
CA PHE A 19 17.96 36.70 33.36
C PHE A 19 16.79 37.08 34.26
N LYS A 20 15.76 37.75 33.71
CA LYS A 20 14.56 38.14 34.47
C LYS A 20 13.71 36.94 34.87
N ILE A 21 13.56 35.96 33.97
CA ILE A 21 12.86 34.69 34.25
C ILE A 21 13.62 33.86 35.30
N LEU A 22 14.96 33.89 35.29
CA LEU A 22 15.79 33.19 36.29
C LEU A 22 15.79 33.84 37.68
N CYS A 23 15.37 35.11 37.79
CA CYS A 23 15.29 35.85 39.06
C CYS A 23 13.86 35.98 39.62
N GLU A 24 12.83 35.57 38.87
CA GLU A 24 11.47 35.43 39.41
C GLU A 24 11.40 34.14 40.24
N ASN A 25 11.56 34.29 41.57
CA ASN A 25 11.24 33.25 42.54
C ASN A 25 9.75 32.90 42.46
N PRO A 26 9.36 31.68 42.06
CA PRO A 26 8.01 31.21 42.34
C PRO A 26 7.96 30.86 43.83
N GLU A 27 7.17 31.62 44.59
CA GLU A 27 6.74 31.22 45.93
C GLU A 27 6.05 29.85 45.81
N MET A 28 6.78 28.78 46.15
CA MET A 28 6.19 27.45 46.26
C MET A 28 5.63 27.28 47.67
N GLU A 29 4.32 27.04 47.71
CA GLU A 29 3.62 26.55 48.90
C GLU A 29 4.28 25.28 49.46
N PRO A 30 4.29 25.10 50.80
CA PRO A 30 4.93 23.95 51.42
C PRO A 30 4.00 22.74 51.31
N GLU A 31 4.09 22.02 50.20
CA GLU A 31 3.66 20.62 50.20
C GLU A 31 4.72 19.78 50.91
N ASP A 32 4.25 18.96 51.86
CA ASP A 32 4.98 18.05 52.74
C ASP A 32 5.67 16.91 51.93
N VAL A 33 6.59 17.28 51.05
CA VAL A 33 7.54 16.34 50.42
C VAL A 33 8.70 16.20 51.40
N ASP A 34 8.87 14.99 51.93
CA ASP A 34 9.99 14.60 52.80
C ASP A 34 11.31 15.19 52.27
N VAL A 35 11.73 16.31 52.87
CA VAL A 35 12.86 17.16 52.44
C VAL A 35 14.13 16.33 52.34
N THR A 36 14.25 15.30 53.17
CA THR A 36 15.34 14.33 53.17
C THR A 36 15.44 13.56 51.85
N THR A 37 14.30 13.21 51.25
CA THR A 37 14.22 12.46 49.99
C THR A 37 14.48 13.36 48.78
N ALA A 38 13.99 14.61 48.81
CA ALA A 38 14.31 15.62 47.79
C ALA A 38 15.80 15.98 47.77
N LEU A 39 16.42 16.18 48.95
CA LEU A 39 17.86 16.44 49.03
C LEU A 39 18.70 15.23 48.58
N ARG A 40 18.22 13.99 48.80
CA ARG A 40 18.89 12.77 48.31
C ARG A 40 18.78 12.63 46.80
N SER A 41 17.64 12.94 46.21
CA SER A 41 17.48 12.89 44.75
C SER A 41 18.29 13.99 44.06
N GLU A 42 18.35 15.20 44.62
CA GLU A 42 19.21 16.28 44.13
C GLU A 42 20.70 15.93 44.26
N LEU A 43 21.12 15.37 45.40
CA LEU A 43 22.51 14.91 45.59
C LEU A 43 22.88 13.82 44.57
N ALA A 44 21.99 12.87 44.30
CA ALA A 44 22.18 11.83 43.30
C ALA A 44 22.24 12.41 41.87
N ALA A 45 21.39 13.37 41.53
CA ALA A 45 21.40 14.06 40.24
C ALA A 45 22.70 14.86 40.03
N LEU A 46 23.17 15.55 41.08
CA LEU A 46 24.44 16.28 41.05
C LEU A 46 25.64 15.34 40.96
N GLN A 47 25.62 14.18 41.64
CA GLN A 47 26.65 13.15 41.53
C GLN A 47 26.70 12.57 40.11
N TYR A 48 25.55 12.24 39.52
CA TYR A 48 25.48 11.77 38.14
C TYR A 48 26.02 12.81 37.16
N LYS A 49 25.64 14.09 37.34
CA LYS A 49 26.13 15.18 36.50
C LYS A 49 27.64 15.37 36.64
N ARG A 50 28.19 15.27 37.86
CA ARG A 50 29.64 15.30 38.11
C ARG A 50 30.33 14.16 37.40
N ASP A 51 29.82 12.94 37.52
CA ASP A 51 30.46 11.74 36.97
C ASP A 51 30.44 11.76 35.44
N ARG A 52 29.31 12.18 34.84
CA ARG A 52 29.20 12.42 33.41
C ARG A 52 30.18 13.48 32.92
N LEU A 53 30.25 14.63 33.61
CA LEU A 53 31.22 15.69 33.24
C LEU A 53 32.67 15.23 33.41
N ALA A 54 32.96 14.38 34.41
CA ALA A 54 34.28 13.81 34.61
C ALA A 54 34.66 12.83 33.49
N GLU A 55 33.71 12.02 33.00
CA GLU A 55 33.87 11.18 31.82
C GLU A 55 34.11 12.01 30.55
N GLU A 56 33.28 13.03 30.29
CA GLU A 56 33.45 13.94 29.15
C GLU A 56 34.82 14.64 29.18
N ILE A 57 35.28 15.09 30.36
CA ILE A 57 36.62 15.67 30.53
C ILE A 57 37.72 14.65 30.22
N ASN A 58 37.58 13.41 30.67
CA ASN A 58 38.58 12.37 30.41
C ASN A 58 38.62 11.97 28.93
N GLU A 59 37.47 11.92 28.26
CA GLU A 59 37.39 11.68 26.82
C GLU A 59 38.05 12.82 26.04
N MET A 60 37.74 14.07 26.38
CA MET A 60 38.36 15.25 25.76
C MET A 60 39.89 15.28 25.97
N ARG A 61 40.37 14.90 27.16
CA ARG A 61 41.81 14.74 27.42
C ARG A 61 42.43 13.64 26.56
N GLY A 62 41.72 12.52 26.35
CA GLY A 62 42.15 11.45 25.45
C GLY A 62 42.27 11.93 24.00
N GLN A 63 41.26 12.64 23.50
CA GLN A 63 41.26 13.22 22.16
C GLN A 63 42.36 14.26 21.98
N MET A 64 42.62 15.10 23.00
CA MET A 64 43.73 16.06 22.98
C MET A 64 45.09 15.35 22.87
N ARG A 65 45.34 14.31 23.69
CA ARG A 65 46.59 13.53 23.60
C ARG A 65 46.79 12.89 22.23
N HIS A 66 45.70 12.39 21.63
CA HIS A 66 45.77 11.80 20.28
C HIS A 66 46.10 12.86 19.22
N ARG A 67 45.50 14.06 19.32
CA ARG A 67 45.84 15.20 18.45
C ARG A 67 47.29 15.64 18.65
N ASP A 68 47.76 15.76 19.88
CA ASP A 68 49.15 16.13 20.18
C ASP A 68 50.14 15.12 19.61
N GLN A 69 49.84 13.81 19.74
CA GLN A 69 50.65 12.76 19.14
C GLN A 69 50.66 12.86 17.61
N ARG A 70 49.51 13.10 16.99
CA ARG A 70 49.40 13.27 15.54
C ARG A 70 50.15 14.51 15.05
N CYS A 71 50.10 15.61 15.78
CA CYS A 71 50.87 16.81 15.49
C CYS A 71 52.38 16.53 15.57
N LEU A 72 52.84 15.75 16.54
CA LEU A 72 54.24 15.36 16.66
C LEU A 72 54.71 14.50 15.48
N GLU A 73 53.90 13.53 15.06
CA GLU A 73 54.17 12.69 13.88
C GLU A 73 54.31 13.54 12.61
N LEU A 74 53.35 14.44 12.37
CA LEU A 74 53.38 15.34 11.22
C LEU A 74 54.58 16.30 11.25
N GLN A 75 54.99 16.74 12.44
CA GLN A 75 56.18 17.56 12.60
C GLN A 75 57.45 16.79 12.22
N ILE A 76 57.59 15.55 12.67
CA ILE A 76 58.73 14.68 12.31
C ILE A 76 58.78 14.45 10.80
N GLU A 77 57.64 14.16 10.17
CA GLU A 77 57.54 13.98 8.73
C GLU A 77 57.94 15.26 7.96
N ALA A 78 57.47 16.42 8.40
CA ALA A 78 57.84 17.71 7.82
C ALA A 78 59.35 17.98 7.93
N ASP A 79 59.97 17.63 9.06
CA ASP A 79 61.41 17.81 9.27
C ASP A 79 62.24 16.85 8.39
N GLN A 80 61.79 15.60 8.21
CA GLN A 80 62.41 14.66 7.27
C GLN A 80 62.34 15.16 5.82
N LEU A 81 61.19 15.68 5.39
CA LEU A 81 61.02 16.25 4.04
C LEU A 81 61.91 17.47 3.83
N ARG A 82 62.06 18.35 4.83
CA ARG A 82 62.99 19.50 4.77
C ARG A 82 64.44 19.03 4.64
N GLU A 83 64.84 18.03 5.42
CA GLU A 83 66.19 17.48 5.34
C GLU A 83 66.47 16.86 3.96
N GLN A 84 65.51 16.09 3.43
CA GLN A 84 65.62 15.50 2.09
C GLN A 84 65.74 16.59 1.01
N ALA A 85 64.94 17.66 1.09
CA ALA A 85 65.01 18.79 0.17
C ALA A 85 66.37 19.52 0.22
N ALA A 86 66.94 19.68 1.43
CA ALA A 86 68.26 20.27 1.61
C ALA A 86 69.36 19.39 0.99
N ARG A 87 69.30 18.06 1.21
CA ARG A 87 70.24 17.10 0.60
C ARG A 87 70.15 17.12 -0.93
N GLN A 88 68.95 17.11 -1.49
CA GLN A 88 68.75 17.21 -2.94
C GLN A 88 69.29 18.52 -3.51
N SER A 89 69.04 19.64 -2.82
CA SER A 89 69.55 20.95 -3.21
C SER A 89 71.09 21.01 -3.22
N ALA A 90 71.75 20.38 -2.24
CA ALA A 90 73.21 20.26 -2.20
C ALA A 90 73.77 19.43 -3.37
N VAL A 91 73.11 18.32 -3.71
CA VAL A 91 73.49 17.49 -4.87
C VAL A 91 73.33 18.29 -6.17
N ILE A 92 72.22 19.00 -6.35
CA ILE A 92 71.99 19.85 -7.52
C ILE A 92 73.07 20.93 -7.64
N ALA A 93 73.43 21.59 -6.54
CA ALA A 93 74.50 22.59 -6.54
C ALA A 93 75.86 21.99 -6.94
N SER A 94 76.19 20.80 -6.43
CA SER A 94 77.42 20.08 -6.79
C SER A 94 77.45 19.69 -8.27
N LEU A 95 76.33 19.19 -8.80
CA LEU A 95 76.22 18.83 -10.22
C LEU A 95 76.33 20.06 -11.13
N LYS A 96 75.67 21.18 -10.77
CA LYS A 96 75.80 22.45 -11.50
C LYS A 96 77.25 22.93 -11.53
N LYS A 97 77.95 22.89 -10.39
CA LYS A 97 79.38 23.24 -10.32
C LYS A 97 80.21 22.33 -11.24
N ARG A 98 79.95 21.02 -11.22
CA ARG A 98 80.68 20.06 -12.05
C ARG A 98 80.46 20.29 -13.54
N ILE A 99 79.24 20.62 -13.95
CA ILE A 99 78.92 20.98 -15.34
C ILE A 99 79.70 22.22 -15.75
N SER A 100 79.66 23.29 -14.93
CA SER A 100 80.42 24.52 -15.21
C SER A 100 81.92 24.27 -15.35
N GLU A 101 82.52 23.43 -14.50
CA GLU A 101 83.94 23.05 -14.62
C GLU A 101 84.22 22.26 -15.91
N LEU A 102 83.29 21.42 -16.36
CA LEU A 102 83.45 20.65 -17.61
C LEU A 102 83.34 21.57 -18.83
N GLU A 103 82.37 22.48 -18.84
CA GLU A 103 82.22 23.50 -19.90
C GLU A 103 83.42 24.44 -19.99
N GLU A 104 84.05 24.78 -18.85
CA GLU A 104 85.29 25.57 -18.84
C GLU A 104 86.48 24.76 -19.36
N ARG A 105 86.62 23.49 -18.98
CA ARG A 105 87.65 22.59 -19.53
C ARG A 105 87.49 22.43 -21.05
N GLU A 106 86.26 22.27 -21.53
CA GLU A 106 85.97 22.16 -22.96
C GLU A 106 86.37 23.44 -23.72
N ARG A 107 85.99 24.62 -23.21
CA ARG A 107 86.42 25.90 -23.78
C ARG A 107 87.95 26.03 -23.84
N ASN A 108 88.64 25.60 -22.80
CA ASN A 108 90.11 25.62 -22.76
C ASN A 108 90.73 24.64 -23.76
N LEU A 109 90.12 23.46 -23.95
CA LEU A 109 90.55 22.49 -24.96
C LEU A 109 90.37 23.05 -26.37
N TYR A 110 89.24 23.67 -26.69
CA TYR A 110 89.03 24.33 -27.98
C TYR A 110 90.04 25.45 -28.24
N ALA A 111 90.31 26.29 -27.23
CA ALA A 111 91.33 27.33 -27.33
C ALA A 111 92.74 26.75 -27.53
N SER A 112 93.07 25.63 -26.87
CA SER A 112 94.34 24.94 -27.07
C SER A 112 94.43 24.28 -28.45
N GLN A 113 93.35 23.68 -28.93
CA GLN A 113 93.28 23.04 -30.23
C GLN A 113 93.48 24.07 -31.35
N GLY A 114 92.81 25.22 -31.28
CA GLY A 114 93.01 26.30 -32.26
C GLY A 114 94.45 26.80 -32.31
N ARG A 115 95.13 26.94 -31.16
CA ARG A 115 96.56 27.29 -31.10
C ARG A 115 97.44 26.21 -31.73
N ASN A 116 97.18 24.94 -31.41
CA ASN A 116 97.92 23.81 -31.96
C ASN A 116 97.72 23.70 -33.48
N GLU A 117 96.51 23.95 -33.98
CA GLU A 117 96.20 23.95 -35.41
C GLU A 117 96.97 25.04 -36.16
N ILE A 118 97.04 26.25 -35.60
CA ILE A 118 97.87 27.33 -36.15
C ILE A 118 99.35 26.92 -36.16
N ALA A 119 99.86 26.33 -35.08
CA ALA A 119 101.25 25.86 -35.01
C ALA A 119 101.55 24.78 -36.06
N ILE A 120 100.63 23.82 -36.25
CA ILE A 120 100.75 22.78 -37.28
C ILE A 120 100.75 23.40 -38.67
N GLN A 121 99.87 24.36 -38.96
CA GLN A 121 99.84 25.04 -40.26
C GLN A 121 101.15 25.79 -40.54
N THR A 122 101.74 26.43 -39.53
CA THR A 122 103.05 27.08 -39.67
C THR A 122 104.16 26.06 -39.94
N LEU A 123 104.25 24.99 -39.15
CA LEU A 123 105.24 23.93 -39.34
C LEU A 123 105.09 23.25 -40.71
N GLN A 124 103.86 23.05 -41.21
CA GLN A 124 103.62 22.52 -42.55
C GLN A 124 104.12 23.45 -43.66
N LYS A 125 103.99 24.78 -43.49
CA LYS A 125 104.56 25.74 -44.44
C LYS A 125 106.08 25.69 -44.42
N ASP A 126 106.68 25.63 -43.24
CA ASP A 126 108.14 25.55 -43.08
C ASP A 126 108.70 24.24 -43.66
N CYS A 127 108.04 23.10 -43.41
CA CYS A 127 108.41 21.83 -44.03
C CYS A 127 108.38 21.90 -45.56
N LYS A 128 107.32 22.46 -46.16
CA LYS A 128 107.24 22.64 -47.62
C LYS A 128 108.36 23.52 -48.15
N TYR A 129 108.66 24.62 -47.46
CA TYR A 129 109.77 25.50 -47.81
C TYR A 129 111.12 24.76 -47.77
N HIS A 130 111.37 23.98 -46.72
CA HIS A 130 112.60 23.19 -46.60
C HIS A 130 112.70 22.07 -47.64
N GLU A 131 111.59 21.42 -48.00
CA GLU A 131 111.53 20.43 -49.08
C GLU A 131 111.84 21.06 -50.44
N GLU A 132 111.27 22.22 -50.75
CA GLU A 132 111.60 22.98 -51.97
C GLU A 132 113.07 23.38 -52.00
N ARG A 133 113.60 23.84 -50.86
CA ARG A 133 115.02 24.18 -50.74
C ARG A 133 115.93 22.97 -50.90
N SER A 134 115.56 21.80 -50.37
CA SER A 134 116.29 20.54 -50.58
C SER A 134 116.31 20.18 -52.06
N ARG A 135 115.16 20.22 -52.73
CA ARG A 135 115.05 19.95 -54.17
C ARG A 135 115.92 20.89 -55.01
N GLU A 136 115.98 22.18 -54.67
CA GLU A 136 116.88 23.14 -55.32
C GLU A 136 118.36 22.78 -55.12
N LEU A 137 118.76 22.44 -53.89
CA LEU A 137 120.13 22.06 -53.56
C LEU A 137 120.53 20.76 -54.25
N GLU A 138 119.66 19.76 -54.30
CA GLU A 138 119.87 18.53 -55.06
C GLU A 138 120.04 18.78 -56.56
N LYS A 139 119.32 19.76 -57.12
CA LYS A 139 119.52 20.16 -58.52
C LYS A 139 120.88 20.81 -58.73
N LYS A 140 121.31 21.68 -57.80
CA LYS A 140 122.65 22.29 -57.85
C LYS A 140 123.76 21.26 -57.70
N LEU A 141 123.60 20.30 -56.79
CA LEU A 141 124.56 19.21 -56.58
C LEU A 141 124.74 18.39 -57.86
N ARG A 142 123.64 17.96 -58.50
CA ARG A 142 123.68 17.23 -59.77
C ARG A 142 124.39 17.99 -60.88
N ASN A 143 124.20 19.30 -60.95
CA ASN A 143 124.92 20.13 -61.93
C ASN A 143 126.43 20.17 -61.66
N ILE A 144 126.83 20.31 -60.40
CA ILE A 144 128.25 20.30 -60.01
C ILE A 144 128.89 18.93 -60.26
N GLU A 145 128.16 17.84 -60.00
CA GLU A 145 128.62 16.48 -60.32
C GLU A 145 128.88 16.29 -61.82
N LEU A 146 127.99 16.82 -62.68
CA LEU A 146 128.18 16.81 -64.13
C LEU A 146 129.40 17.64 -64.56
N GLU A 147 129.60 18.82 -63.98
CA GLU A 147 130.77 19.67 -64.23
C GLU A 147 132.07 18.98 -63.81
N LEU A 148 132.09 18.34 -62.62
CA LEU A 148 133.24 17.60 -62.11
C LEU A 148 133.61 16.43 -63.02
N SER A 149 132.63 15.63 -63.46
CA SER A 149 132.85 14.52 -64.39
C SER A 149 133.43 15.02 -65.73
N SER A 150 132.97 16.17 -66.23
CA SER A 150 133.53 16.78 -67.44
C SER A 150 135.01 17.16 -67.27
N GLU A 151 135.37 17.75 -66.13
CA GLU A 151 136.75 18.14 -65.83
C GLU A 151 137.69 16.94 -65.59
N GLU A 152 137.22 15.88 -64.93
CA GLU A 152 137.99 14.64 -64.77
C GLU A 152 138.34 14.01 -66.12
N GLN A 153 137.41 14.03 -67.07
CA GLN A 153 137.65 13.50 -68.41
C GLN A 153 138.69 14.32 -69.21
N LYS A 154 138.72 15.64 -69.02
CA LYS A 154 139.78 16.51 -69.59
C LYS A 154 141.15 16.23 -68.97
N LYS A 155 141.20 15.95 -67.66
CA LYS A 155 142.45 15.62 -66.96
C LYS A 155 143.05 14.29 -67.45
N GLU A 156 142.23 13.26 -67.63
CA GLU A 156 142.71 11.94 -68.05
C GLU A 156 143.27 11.96 -69.48
N THR A 157 142.65 12.73 -70.36
CA THR A 157 143.15 12.96 -71.73
C THR A 157 144.53 13.64 -71.73
N ALA A 158 144.77 14.62 -70.85
CA ALA A 158 146.07 15.27 -70.71
C ALA A 158 147.16 14.33 -70.16
N ARG A 159 146.82 13.45 -69.22
CA ARG A 159 147.76 12.50 -68.60
C ARG A 159 148.28 11.45 -69.60
N SER A 160 147.41 10.94 -70.47
CA SER A 160 147.78 9.97 -71.50
C SER A 160 148.80 10.54 -72.50
N ALA A 161 148.61 11.79 -72.93
CA ALA A 161 149.54 12.49 -73.82
C ALA A 161 150.96 12.62 -73.25
N LEU A 162 151.09 12.85 -71.94
CA LEU A 162 152.38 12.96 -71.25
C LEU A 162 153.14 11.63 -71.20
N HIS A 163 152.44 10.51 -70.98
CA HIS A 163 153.06 9.18 -70.92
C HIS A 163 153.67 8.74 -72.25
N ASP A 164 153.02 9.07 -73.37
CA ASP A 164 153.55 8.79 -74.70
C ASP A 164 154.80 9.58 -75.05
N PHE A 165 154.96 10.77 -74.47
CA PHE A 165 156.17 11.59 -74.62
C PHE A 165 157.38 10.97 -73.91
N VAL A 166 157.22 10.53 -72.66
CA VAL A 166 158.30 9.93 -71.85
C VAL A 166 158.81 8.63 -72.46
N ARG A 167 157.92 7.82 -73.04
CA ARG A 167 158.29 6.54 -73.68
C ARG A 167 159.21 6.72 -74.90
N ARG A 168 159.11 7.85 -75.60
CA ARG A 168 159.99 8.18 -76.74
C ARG A 168 161.39 8.59 -76.32
N LEU A 169 161.54 9.14 -75.11
CA LEU A 169 162.80 9.63 -74.55
C LEU A 169 163.71 8.50 -74.04
N ALA A 170 163.13 7.46 -73.44
CA ALA A 170 163.89 6.33 -72.89
C ALA A 170 164.59 5.47 -73.97
N THR A 171 164.01 5.39 -75.17
CA THR A 171 164.59 4.63 -76.30
C THR A 171 165.84 5.30 -76.89
N ALA A 172 166.12 6.56 -76.54
CA ALA A 172 167.22 7.34 -77.13
C ALA A 172 168.57 7.21 -76.38
N LEU A 173 168.65 6.57 -75.21
CA LEU A 173 169.78 6.71 -74.27
C LEU A 173 170.55 5.41 -73.89
N GLY A 174 170.41 4.31 -74.64
CA GLY A 174 170.92 2.98 -74.24
C GLY A 174 172.45 2.85 -74.01
N THR A 175 172.87 2.60 -72.76
CA THR A 175 174.28 2.38 -72.36
C THR A 175 174.39 1.42 -71.16
N ASP A 176 175.45 0.59 -71.15
CA ASP A 176 176.26 0.21 -69.98
C ASP A 176 177.47 -0.66 -70.42
N VAL A 177 178.70 -0.15 -70.22
CA VAL A 177 179.96 -0.91 -70.17
C VAL A 177 180.91 -0.17 -69.22
N ASP A 178 181.57 -0.89 -68.31
CA ASP A 178 182.71 -0.37 -67.53
C ASP A 178 183.95 -1.29 -67.69
N GLU A 179 185.07 -0.64 -67.97
CA GLU A 179 186.44 -1.16 -68.12
C GLU A 179 187.22 -1.05 -66.81
N ILE A 180 188.19 -1.93 -66.55
CA ILE A 180 189.27 -1.61 -65.59
C ILE A 180 190.62 -2.13 -66.13
N SER A 181 191.53 -1.19 -66.38
CA SER A 181 192.97 -1.44 -66.56
C SER A 181 193.79 -0.82 -65.41
N HIS A 182 194.89 -1.51 -65.08
CA HIS A 182 195.88 -1.12 -64.06
C HIS A 182 196.80 0.01 -64.52
N PHE A 183 197.45 0.65 -63.56
CA PHE A 183 197.48 2.10 -63.49
C PHE A 183 198.80 2.48 -62.74
N SER A 184 199.51 3.52 -63.21
CA SER A 184 200.92 3.86 -62.89
C SER A 184 201.06 5.22 -62.16
N PRO A 185 202.26 5.65 -61.71
CA PRO A 185 202.49 6.71 -60.70
C PRO A 185 201.83 8.10 -60.87
N GLU A 186 201.28 8.48 -62.01
CA GLU A 186 200.34 9.62 -62.13
C GLU A 186 199.06 9.43 -61.30
N MET A 187 198.66 8.18 -61.06
CA MET A 187 197.57 7.80 -60.15
C MET A 187 197.78 8.27 -58.72
N VAL A 188 199.02 8.43 -58.25
CA VAL A 188 199.28 8.77 -56.85
C VAL A 188 199.03 10.27 -56.63
N ILE A 189 199.30 11.11 -57.63
CA ILE A 189 198.92 12.53 -57.62
C ILE A 189 197.41 12.67 -57.84
N HIS A 190 196.81 11.79 -58.66
CA HIS A 190 195.36 11.63 -58.71
C HIS A 190 194.80 11.27 -57.33
N LYS A 191 195.44 10.35 -56.59
CA LYS A 191 195.04 9.96 -55.22
C LYS A 191 195.08 11.12 -54.22
N ALA A 192 196.07 12.02 -54.32
CA ALA A 192 196.12 13.20 -53.45
C ALA A 192 195.02 14.22 -53.79
N SER A 193 194.74 14.43 -55.08
CA SER A 193 193.61 15.25 -55.54
C SER A 193 192.26 14.63 -55.17
N GLU A 194 192.14 13.31 -55.26
CA GLU A 194 191.00 12.52 -54.78
C GLU A 194 190.81 12.72 -53.28
N LEU A 195 191.86 12.71 -52.46
CA LEU A 195 191.74 12.91 -51.01
C LEU A 195 191.27 14.32 -50.64
N VAL A 196 191.69 15.36 -51.36
CA VAL A 196 191.21 16.74 -51.15
C VAL A 196 189.76 16.88 -51.61
N GLN A 197 189.42 16.33 -52.77
CA GLN A 197 188.03 16.25 -53.22
C GLN A 197 187.17 15.46 -52.23
N GLU A 198 187.68 14.36 -51.69
CA GLU A 198 186.99 13.53 -50.70
C GLU A 198 186.82 14.29 -49.37
N THR A 199 187.81 15.08 -48.94
CA THR A 199 187.69 15.91 -47.74
C THR A 199 186.63 17.01 -47.93
N SER A 200 186.59 17.63 -49.11
CA SER A 200 185.53 18.58 -49.48
C SER A 200 184.16 17.90 -49.53
N ARG A 201 184.08 16.71 -50.14
CA ARG A 201 182.87 15.88 -50.21
C ARG A 201 182.37 15.48 -48.82
N LEU A 202 183.26 15.06 -47.93
CA LEU A 202 182.95 14.70 -46.55
C LEU A 202 182.51 15.91 -45.73
N ARG A 203 183.10 17.09 -45.94
CA ARG A 203 182.66 18.33 -45.28
C ARG A 203 181.26 18.74 -45.74
N ASN A 204 180.99 18.69 -47.05
CA ASN A 204 179.66 18.96 -47.60
C ASN A 204 178.64 17.92 -47.12
N LYS A 205 179.04 16.64 -47.05
CA LYS A 205 178.21 15.55 -46.49
C LYS A 205 177.93 15.77 -45.00
N SER A 206 178.92 16.21 -44.23
CA SER A 206 178.74 16.54 -42.80
C SER A 206 177.81 17.74 -42.60
N SER A 207 177.92 18.77 -43.44
CA SER A 207 176.98 19.90 -43.41
C SER A 207 175.56 19.45 -43.75
N GLY A 208 175.40 18.67 -44.83
CA GLY A 208 174.10 18.12 -45.21
C GLY A 208 173.51 17.20 -44.12
N LEU A 209 174.34 16.39 -43.46
CA LEU A 209 173.89 15.57 -42.33
C LEU A 209 173.43 16.43 -41.14
N ASN A 210 174.12 17.53 -40.84
CA ASN A 210 173.70 18.46 -39.78
C ASN A 210 172.37 19.15 -40.13
N ASP A 211 172.17 19.57 -41.38
CA ASP A 211 170.91 20.16 -41.83
C ASP A 211 169.77 19.15 -41.77
N THR A 212 170.01 17.89 -42.18
CA THR A 212 169.03 16.81 -42.04
C THR A 212 168.71 16.49 -40.59
N LEU A 213 169.71 16.51 -39.70
CA LEU A 213 169.51 16.29 -38.27
C LEU A 213 168.66 17.41 -37.66
N ALA A 214 168.97 18.67 -37.97
CA ALA A 214 168.17 19.81 -37.52
C ALA A 214 166.72 19.73 -38.02
N THR A 215 166.52 19.29 -39.26
CA THR A 215 165.18 19.05 -39.83
C THR A 215 164.44 17.95 -39.08
N ILE A 216 165.09 16.81 -38.84
CA ILE A 216 164.51 15.69 -38.07
C ILE A 216 164.20 16.09 -36.62
N GLU A 217 165.05 16.89 -35.97
CA GLU A 217 164.80 17.39 -34.62
C GLU A 217 163.57 18.32 -34.56
N LEU A 218 163.39 19.17 -35.58
CA LEU A 218 162.19 20.00 -35.72
C LEU A 218 160.94 19.15 -35.98
N GLU A 219 161.02 18.18 -36.88
CA GLU A 219 159.92 17.24 -37.15
C GLU A 219 159.56 16.43 -35.91
N LEU A 220 160.53 15.94 -35.14
CA LEU A 220 160.31 15.21 -33.90
C LEU A 220 159.61 16.07 -32.84
N ARG A 221 160.01 17.34 -32.69
CA ARG A 221 159.31 18.29 -31.80
C ARG A 221 157.87 18.50 -32.25
N SER A 222 157.65 18.74 -33.54
CA SER A 222 156.31 18.85 -34.11
C SER A 222 155.46 17.59 -33.88
N CYS A 223 156.04 16.40 -34.04
CA CYS A 223 155.37 15.12 -33.74
C CYS A 223 154.99 15.00 -32.26
N LYS A 224 155.84 15.44 -31.33
CA LYS A 224 155.52 15.46 -29.90
C LYS A 224 154.36 16.42 -29.60
N ASP A 225 154.40 17.64 -30.14
CA ASP A 225 153.32 18.61 -29.95
C ASP A 225 151.99 18.13 -30.56
N ASN A 226 152.05 17.42 -31.69
CA ASN A 226 150.88 16.78 -32.29
C ASN A 226 150.34 15.63 -31.41
N LEU A 227 151.22 14.82 -30.83
CA LEU A 227 150.84 13.73 -29.92
C LEU A 227 150.21 14.26 -28.64
N GLU A 228 150.78 15.30 -28.03
CA GLU A 228 150.22 15.94 -26.83
C GLU A 228 148.82 16.49 -27.11
N ARG A 229 148.63 17.19 -28.24
CA ARG A 229 147.29 17.63 -28.68
C ARG A 229 146.31 16.47 -28.88
N ALA A 230 146.75 15.39 -29.51
CA ALA A 230 145.91 14.20 -29.70
C ALA A 230 145.52 13.54 -28.36
N ILE A 231 146.41 13.56 -27.36
CA ILE A 231 146.11 13.07 -26.01
C ILE A 231 145.06 13.96 -25.34
N THR A 232 145.21 15.30 -25.40
CA THR A 232 144.21 16.20 -24.83
C THR A 232 142.85 16.07 -25.49
N ASP A 233 142.81 15.91 -26.83
CA ASP A 233 141.58 15.69 -27.57
C ASP A 233 140.91 14.38 -27.18
N LYS A 234 141.69 13.30 -27.01
CA LYS A 234 141.20 12.00 -26.51
C LYS A 234 140.58 12.15 -25.12
N GLU A 235 141.22 12.85 -24.20
CA GLU A 235 140.71 13.05 -22.84
C GLU A 235 139.40 13.87 -22.83
N LEU A 236 139.32 14.91 -23.66
CA LEU A 236 138.10 15.71 -23.84
C LEU A 236 136.96 14.86 -24.40
N LEU A 237 137.22 14.09 -25.46
CA LEU A 237 136.24 13.17 -26.04
C LEU A 237 135.81 12.11 -25.02
N GLN A 238 136.73 11.55 -24.24
CA GLN A 238 136.40 10.56 -23.22
C GLN A 238 135.50 11.14 -22.12
N ARG A 239 135.74 12.38 -21.67
CA ARG A 239 134.83 13.08 -20.73
C ARG A 239 133.47 13.36 -21.35
N GLN A 240 133.43 13.77 -22.63
CA GLN A 240 132.17 13.98 -23.34
C GLN A 240 131.37 12.68 -23.47
N THR A 241 132.00 11.57 -23.85
CA THR A 241 131.35 10.25 -23.95
C THR A 241 130.83 9.79 -22.58
N ALA A 242 131.60 9.99 -21.50
CA ALA A 242 131.13 9.65 -20.15
C ALA A 242 129.90 10.48 -19.74
N SER A 243 129.89 11.78 -20.05
CA SER A 243 128.71 12.64 -19.82
C SER A 243 127.50 12.20 -20.64
N GLN A 244 127.70 11.83 -21.91
CA GLN A 244 126.62 11.36 -22.78
C GLN A 244 126.04 10.02 -22.30
N LEU A 245 126.88 9.11 -21.78
CA LEU A 245 126.41 7.84 -21.21
C LEU A 245 125.51 8.08 -19.98
N LEU A 246 125.89 9.00 -19.08
CA LEU A 246 125.06 9.34 -17.93
C LEU A 246 123.71 9.94 -18.35
N GLU A 247 123.70 10.79 -19.38
CA GLU A 247 122.44 11.34 -19.91
C GLU A 247 121.56 10.24 -20.53
N ILE A 248 122.15 9.29 -21.26
CA ILE A 248 121.41 8.13 -21.81
C ILE A 248 120.77 7.31 -20.68
N ASP A 249 121.50 7.06 -19.60
CA ASP A 249 120.96 6.29 -18.46
C ASP A 249 119.87 7.08 -17.73
N ARG A 250 120.00 8.41 -17.59
CA ARG A 250 118.92 9.27 -17.07
C ARG A 250 117.67 9.18 -17.93
N MET A 251 117.82 9.32 -19.25
CA MET A 251 116.71 9.23 -20.21
C MET A 251 116.06 7.83 -20.21
N ARG A 252 116.83 6.76 -19.98
CA ARG A 252 116.28 5.40 -19.80
C ARG A 252 115.42 5.28 -18.54
N GLN A 253 115.90 5.81 -17.42
CA GLN A 253 115.12 5.81 -16.17
C GLN A 253 113.84 6.64 -16.31
N GLU A 254 113.91 7.83 -16.93
CA GLU A 254 112.74 8.65 -17.22
C GLU A 254 111.73 7.92 -18.13
N LYS A 255 112.21 7.21 -19.16
CA LYS A 255 111.37 6.39 -20.02
C LYS A 255 110.66 5.28 -19.23
N GLU A 256 111.38 4.53 -18.40
CA GLU A 256 110.79 3.46 -17.58
C GLU A 256 109.73 4.00 -16.60
N ALA A 257 110.00 5.15 -15.98
CA ALA A 257 109.05 5.82 -15.09
C ALA A 257 107.78 6.25 -15.85
N LEU A 258 107.93 6.83 -17.04
CA LEU A 258 106.80 7.22 -17.89
C LEU A 258 105.99 6.02 -18.39
N GLU A 259 106.65 4.92 -18.78
CA GLU A 259 105.96 3.68 -19.17
C GLU A 259 105.16 3.08 -18.01
N MET A 260 105.71 3.08 -16.80
CA MET A 260 104.98 2.61 -15.61
C MET A 260 103.80 3.52 -15.29
N GLN A 261 103.96 4.84 -15.39
CA GLN A 261 102.85 5.79 -15.24
C GLN A 261 101.76 5.59 -16.29
N SER A 262 102.14 5.36 -17.56
CA SER A 262 101.20 5.07 -18.66
C SER A 262 100.38 3.82 -18.35
N ARG A 263 101.01 2.74 -17.86
CA ARG A 263 100.29 1.51 -17.50
C ARG A 263 99.32 1.71 -16.35
N VAL A 264 99.65 2.53 -15.36
CA VAL A 264 98.73 2.87 -14.26
C VAL A 264 97.53 3.64 -14.80
N GLN A 265 97.78 4.67 -15.61
CA GLN A 265 96.71 5.47 -16.23
C GLN A 265 95.81 4.63 -17.14
N GLU A 266 96.35 3.68 -17.90
CA GLU A 266 95.56 2.76 -18.72
C GLU A 266 94.63 1.88 -17.87
N ARG A 267 95.10 1.40 -16.72
CA ARG A 267 94.27 0.63 -15.77
C ARG A 267 93.17 1.50 -15.17
N GLU A 268 93.50 2.69 -14.71
CA GLU A 268 92.52 3.65 -14.18
C GLU A 268 91.46 4.01 -15.22
N LEU A 269 91.86 4.23 -16.48
CA LEU A 269 90.94 4.46 -17.58
C LEU A 269 90.03 3.26 -17.85
N ALA A 270 90.55 2.03 -17.77
CA ALA A 270 89.74 0.82 -17.91
C ALA A 270 88.68 0.70 -16.80
N GLU A 271 89.08 0.92 -15.54
CA GLU A 271 88.15 0.92 -14.40
C GLU A 271 87.08 2.01 -14.52
N LEU A 272 87.46 3.22 -14.96
CA LEU A 272 86.51 4.30 -15.19
C LEU A 272 85.52 3.97 -16.31
N ARG A 273 85.97 3.32 -17.39
CA ARG A 273 85.08 2.84 -18.47
C ARG A 273 84.10 1.78 -17.98
N GLU A 274 84.56 0.84 -17.16
CA GLU A 274 83.68 -0.18 -16.58
C GLU A 274 82.62 0.45 -15.66
N LYS A 275 83.05 1.35 -14.75
CA LYS A 275 82.14 2.11 -13.88
C LYS A 275 81.14 2.95 -14.67
N PHE A 276 81.57 3.57 -15.76
CA PHE A 276 80.68 4.30 -16.66
C PHE A 276 79.68 3.36 -17.33
N SER A 277 80.11 2.19 -17.82
CA SER A 277 79.22 1.19 -18.41
C SER A 277 78.20 0.67 -17.41
N SER A 278 78.61 0.35 -16.18
CA SER A 278 77.69 -0.10 -15.12
C SER A 278 76.69 0.99 -14.77
N SER A 279 77.15 2.23 -14.58
CA SER A 279 76.28 3.37 -14.28
C SER A 279 75.29 3.63 -15.42
N THR A 280 75.72 3.48 -16.68
CA THR A 280 74.84 3.63 -17.85
C THR A 280 73.75 2.56 -17.87
N ARG A 281 74.08 1.30 -17.56
CA ARG A 281 73.08 0.21 -17.45
C ARG A 281 72.08 0.48 -16.32
N THR A 282 72.57 0.90 -15.15
CA THR A 282 71.72 1.24 -14.01
C THR A 282 70.78 2.39 -14.35
N VAL A 283 71.28 3.48 -14.95
CA VAL A 283 70.44 4.60 -15.40
C VAL A 283 69.42 4.14 -16.43
N GLY A 284 69.79 3.27 -17.38
CA GLY A 284 68.84 2.68 -18.33
C GLY A 284 67.72 1.90 -17.63
N SER A 285 68.06 1.05 -16.66
CA SER A 285 67.07 0.29 -15.88
C SER A 285 66.15 1.20 -15.05
N GLN A 286 66.70 2.23 -14.42
CA GLN A 286 65.93 3.22 -13.67
C GLN A 286 65.02 4.04 -14.59
N SER A 287 65.51 4.42 -15.77
CA SER A 287 64.71 5.12 -16.78
C SER A 287 63.54 4.27 -17.27
N SER A 288 63.74 2.96 -17.49
CA SER A 288 62.62 2.06 -17.83
C SER A 288 61.62 1.90 -16.69
N SER A 289 62.10 1.85 -15.45
CA SER A 289 61.24 1.76 -14.26
C SER A 289 60.41 3.04 -14.08
N ILE A 290 61.01 4.21 -14.30
CA ILE A 290 60.30 5.50 -14.27
C ILE A 290 59.22 5.54 -15.35
N ALA A 291 59.54 5.16 -16.59
CA ALA A 291 58.54 5.12 -17.67
C ALA A 291 57.37 4.19 -17.35
N GLN A 292 57.64 3.03 -16.72
CA GLN A 292 56.59 2.13 -16.25
C GLN A 292 55.74 2.77 -15.14
N LEU A 293 56.37 3.43 -14.17
CA LEU A 293 55.65 4.14 -13.10
C LEU A 293 54.79 5.28 -13.68
N GLU A 294 55.30 6.06 -14.62
CA GLU A 294 54.54 7.11 -15.31
C GLU A 294 53.31 6.54 -16.03
N ALA A 295 53.45 5.40 -16.72
CA ALA A 295 52.33 4.71 -17.34
C ALA A 295 51.28 4.28 -16.30
N THR A 296 51.70 3.72 -15.17
CA THR A 296 50.76 3.33 -14.09
C THR A 296 50.07 4.55 -13.46
N VAL A 297 50.77 5.68 -13.31
CA VAL A 297 50.17 6.93 -12.80
C VAL A 297 49.13 7.46 -13.77
N CYS A 298 49.40 7.42 -15.07
CA CYS A 298 48.42 7.81 -16.09
C CYS A 298 47.17 6.92 -16.03
N GLN A 299 47.33 5.60 -15.94
CA GLN A 299 46.21 4.67 -15.80
C GLN A 299 45.38 4.94 -14.53
N LEU A 300 46.03 5.12 -13.37
CA LEU A 300 45.34 5.41 -12.11
C LEU A 300 44.58 6.74 -12.16
N ARG A 301 45.10 7.74 -12.88
CA ARG A 301 44.39 9.02 -13.10
C ARG A 301 43.13 8.83 -13.94
N GLU A 302 43.18 8.00 -14.97
CA GLU A 302 42.01 7.67 -15.80
C GLU A 302 40.95 6.89 -14.99
N GLU A 303 41.38 5.92 -14.20
CA GLU A 303 40.50 5.14 -13.31
C GLU A 303 39.84 6.02 -12.25
N LEU A 304 40.60 6.95 -11.65
CA LEU A 304 40.08 7.94 -10.70
C LEU A 304 39.02 8.81 -11.37
N LYS A 305 39.31 9.37 -12.55
CA LYS A 305 38.35 10.19 -13.31
C LYS A 305 37.07 9.41 -13.63
N ALA A 306 37.20 8.16 -14.08
CA ALA A 306 36.06 7.29 -14.35
C ALA A 306 35.24 6.96 -13.08
N SER A 307 35.90 6.88 -11.92
CA SER A 307 35.25 6.71 -10.62
C SER A 307 34.51 7.98 -10.18
N GLU A 308 35.12 9.15 -10.34
CA GLU A 308 34.49 10.46 -10.05
C GLU A 308 33.25 10.68 -10.91
N GLU A 309 33.33 10.42 -12.23
CA GLU A 309 32.19 10.50 -13.13
C GLU A 309 31.07 9.53 -12.74
N ARG A 310 31.39 8.31 -12.28
CA ARG A 310 30.41 7.37 -11.73
C ARG A 310 29.75 7.91 -10.46
N CYS A 311 30.52 8.48 -9.55
CA CYS A 311 30.01 9.05 -8.31
C CYS A 311 29.05 10.20 -8.58
N ILE A 312 29.41 11.11 -9.49
CA ILE A 312 28.54 12.23 -9.92
C ILE A 312 27.23 11.70 -10.52
N ARG A 313 27.28 10.67 -11.38
CA ARG A 313 26.07 10.05 -11.94
C ARG A 313 25.17 9.47 -10.84
N LEU A 314 25.72 8.70 -9.91
CA LEU A 314 24.96 8.11 -8.80
C LEU A 314 24.37 9.17 -7.86
N GLN A 315 25.10 10.25 -7.58
CA GLN A 315 24.58 11.37 -6.80
C GLN A 315 23.40 12.05 -7.49
N ASN A 316 23.47 12.24 -8.80
CA ASN A 316 22.35 12.79 -9.59
C ASN A 316 21.14 11.85 -9.60
N GLU A 317 21.35 10.53 -9.77
CA GLU A 317 20.27 9.53 -9.70
C GLU A 317 19.62 9.49 -8.31
N GLN A 318 20.42 9.56 -7.23
CA GLN A 318 19.92 9.64 -5.87
C GLN A 318 19.08 10.91 -5.67
N LYS A 319 19.57 12.06 -6.12
CA LYS A 319 18.83 13.33 -6.04
C LYS A 319 17.49 13.25 -6.78
N ASN A 320 17.49 12.76 -8.02
CA ASN A 320 16.27 12.57 -8.82
C ASN A 320 15.28 11.60 -8.13
N THR A 321 15.79 10.54 -7.49
CA THR A 321 14.96 9.58 -6.75
C THR A 321 14.31 10.24 -5.53
N LEU A 322 15.08 11.01 -4.75
CA LEU A 322 14.55 11.76 -3.61
C LEU A 322 13.52 12.79 -4.06
N GLU A 323 13.77 13.53 -5.15
CA GLU A 323 12.80 14.46 -5.74
C GLU A 323 11.49 13.77 -6.16
N SER A 324 11.58 12.60 -6.80
CA SER A 324 10.41 11.80 -7.19
C SER A 324 9.60 11.35 -5.97
N MET A 325 10.26 10.82 -4.93
CA MET A 325 9.60 10.45 -3.67
C MET A 325 8.95 11.66 -2.98
N SER A 326 9.66 12.79 -2.93
CA SER A 326 9.18 14.05 -2.38
C SER A 326 7.89 14.52 -3.03
N MET A 327 7.83 14.46 -4.37
CA MET A 327 6.64 14.84 -5.14
C MET A 327 5.46 13.90 -4.85
N LEU A 328 5.70 12.59 -4.78
CA LEU A 328 4.65 11.59 -4.52
C LEU A 328 4.08 11.70 -3.10
N LEU A 329 4.91 12.06 -2.12
CA LEU A 329 4.51 12.19 -0.71
C LEU A 329 3.92 13.56 -0.38
N SER A 330 4.13 14.54 -1.25
CA SER A 330 3.54 15.88 -1.12
C SER A 330 2.07 15.85 -1.51
N THR A 331 1.26 16.58 -0.76
CA THR A 331 -0.16 16.80 -1.02
C THR A 331 -0.43 18.30 -1.11
N PRO A 332 -1.58 18.76 -1.65
CA PRO A 332 -1.91 20.19 -1.68
C PRO A 332 -1.88 20.87 -0.30
N SER A 333 -2.09 20.10 0.77
CA SER A 333 -2.06 20.55 2.16
C SER A 333 -0.69 20.42 2.84
N ARG A 334 0.26 19.70 2.24
CA ARG A 334 1.56 19.44 2.87
C ARG A 334 2.65 19.20 1.83
N PHE A 335 3.63 20.08 1.84
CA PHE A 335 4.86 19.93 1.08
C PHE A 335 5.86 19.03 1.83
N VAL A 336 6.54 18.16 1.09
CA VAL A 336 7.67 17.36 1.57
C VAL A 336 8.89 17.81 0.77
N GLU A 337 10.00 18.06 1.46
CA GLU A 337 11.28 18.38 0.82
C GLU A 337 12.00 17.12 0.31
N SER A 338 12.79 17.26 -0.74
CA SER A 338 13.54 16.17 -1.41
C SER A 338 14.79 15.76 -0.62
N ILE A 339 14.62 15.61 0.69
CA ILE A 339 15.63 15.24 1.66
C ILE A 339 15.17 13.96 2.37
N GLU A 340 16.09 13.02 2.55
CA GLU A 340 15.79 11.67 3.08
C GLU A 340 15.10 11.69 4.45
N SER A 341 15.50 12.59 5.36
CA SER A 341 14.83 12.77 6.67
C SER A 341 13.37 13.18 6.50
N SER A 342 13.10 14.22 5.71
CA SER A 342 11.75 14.75 5.48
C SER A 342 10.83 13.71 4.84
N ILE A 343 11.35 12.95 3.86
CA ILE A 343 10.65 11.82 3.23
C ILE A 343 10.33 10.72 4.25
N ARG A 344 11.31 10.31 5.06
CA ARG A 344 11.11 9.29 6.10
C ARG A 344 10.09 9.71 7.15
N ASP A 345 10.14 10.95 7.59
CA ASP A 345 9.22 11.47 8.59
C ASP A 345 7.79 11.52 8.04
N ARG A 346 7.60 11.96 6.79
CA ARG A 346 6.27 11.88 6.15
C ARG A 346 5.76 10.45 6.02
N ILE A 347 6.60 9.49 5.64
CA ILE A 347 6.22 8.08 5.56
C ILE A 347 5.78 7.55 6.94
N ARG A 348 6.53 7.86 8.00
CA ARG A 348 6.17 7.46 9.37
C ARG A 348 4.83 8.05 9.80
N GLU A 349 4.60 9.32 9.48
CA GLU A 349 3.34 9.98 9.77
C GLU A 349 2.17 9.36 9.00
N LEU A 350 2.31 9.09 7.71
CA LEU A 350 1.28 8.37 6.93
C LEU A 350 0.97 6.98 7.49
N ILE A 351 2.00 6.25 7.96
CA ILE A 351 1.82 4.95 8.60
C ILE A 351 1.01 5.09 9.89
N ASN A 352 1.29 6.11 10.71
CA ASN A 352 0.55 6.35 11.96
C ASN A 352 -0.89 6.80 11.67
N GLU A 353 -1.09 7.75 10.76
CA GLU A 353 -2.42 8.17 10.30
C GLU A 353 -3.25 6.95 9.83
N ASN A 354 -2.64 6.03 9.09
CA ASN A 354 -3.31 4.83 8.60
C ASN A 354 -3.65 3.84 9.74
N ARG A 355 -2.76 3.68 10.73
CA ARG A 355 -3.05 2.88 11.94
C ARG A 355 -4.24 3.45 12.71
N ASP A 356 -4.28 4.77 12.91
CA ASP A 356 -5.39 5.43 13.60
C ASP A 356 -6.70 5.28 12.84
N LYS A 357 -6.67 5.41 11.51
CA LYS A 357 -7.82 5.15 10.64
C LYS A 357 -8.28 3.70 10.72
N HIS A 358 -7.35 2.74 10.76
CA HIS A 358 -7.68 1.33 10.91
C HIS A 358 -8.36 1.04 12.25
N ALA A 359 -7.81 1.56 13.35
CA ALA A 359 -8.42 1.45 14.68
C ALA A 359 -9.81 2.10 14.74
N GLN A 360 -9.99 3.24 14.05
CA GLN A 360 -11.30 3.89 13.92
C GLN A 360 -12.30 3.00 13.17
N VAL A 361 -11.87 2.36 12.08
CA VAL A 361 -12.71 1.40 11.32
C VAL A 361 -13.08 0.21 12.19
N GLU A 362 -12.12 -0.40 12.91
CA GLU A 362 -12.39 -1.50 13.83
C GLU A 362 -13.44 -1.11 14.88
N SER A 363 -13.28 0.05 15.53
CA SER A 363 -14.26 0.55 16.50
C SER A 363 -15.65 0.78 15.89
N LEU A 364 -15.74 1.31 14.67
CA LEU A 364 -17.02 1.47 13.97
C LEU A 364 -17.64 0.11 13.62
N THR A 365 -16.82 -0.88 13.26
CA THR A 365 -17.26 -2.23 12.94
C THR A 365 -17.82 -2.93 14.17
N GLU A 366 -17.18 -2.77 15.34
CA GLU A 366 -17.68 -3.26 16.63
C GLU A 366 -19.00 -2.58 17.04
N LYS A 367 -19.12 -1.25 16.86
CA LYS A 367 -20.38 -0.54 17.12
C LYS A 367 -21.50 -1.03 16.22
N LEU A 368 -21.23 -1.21 14.92
CA LEU A 368 -22.19 -1.75 13.97
C LEU A 368 -22.63 -3.16 14.36
N LEU A 369 -21.69 -4.01 14.79
CA LEU A 369 -22.01 -5.35 15.29
C LEU A 369 -22.89 -5.28 16.54
N HIS A 370 -22.60 -4.38 17.47
CA HIS A 370 -23.39 -4.19 18.69
C HIS A 370 -24.82 -3.73 18.36
N GLU A 371 -24.99 -2.71 17.51
CA GLU A 371 -26.31 -2.25 17.08
C GLU A 371 -27.07 -3.33 16.31
N SER A 372 -26.40 -4.09 15.46
CA SER A 372 -27.00 -5.22 14.74
C SER A 372 -27.52 -6.30 15.71
N GLN A 373 -26.74 -6.64 16.74
CA GLN A 373 -27.17 -7.56 17.80
C GLN A 373 -28.35 -7.00 18.60
N GLN A 374 -28.33 -5.71 18.94
CA GLN A 374 -29.45 -5.06 19.62
C GLN A 374 -30.72 -5.08 18.78
N LEU A 375 -30.62 -4.75 17.48
CA LEU A 375 -31.75 -4.79 16.56
C LEU A 375 -32.30 -6.21 16.42
N SER A 376 -31.43 -7.22 16.32
CA SER A 376 -31.86 -8.64 16.27
C SER A 376 -32.63 -9.05 17.53
N ARG A 377 -32.15 -8.64 18.72
CA ARG A 377 -32.89 -8.84 19.99
C ARG A 377 -34.24 -8.12 19.97
N GLN A 378 -34.29 -6.89 19.47
CA GLN A 378 -35.52 -6.10 19.38
C GLN A 378 -36.54 -6.73 18.42
N ILE A 379 -36.08 -7.27 17.29
CA ILE A 379 -36.91 -8.04 16.35
C ILE A 379 -37.49 -9.27 17.05
N SER A 380 -36.66 -10.05 17.77
CA SER A 380 -37.13 -11.23 18.51
C SER A 380 -38.18 -10.88 19.57
N LEU A 381 -38.01 -9.78 20.31
CA LEU A 381 -38.99 -9.30 21.27
C LEU A 381 -40.29 -8.86 20.60
N ASN A 382 -40.21 -8.18 19.45
CA ASN A 382 -41.38 -7.78 18.68
C ASN A 382 -42.14 -9.00 18.13
N ASP A 383 -41.42 -10.00 17.59
CA ASP A 383 -42.03 -11.25 17.14
C ASP A 383 -42.75 -11.99 18.27
N GLN A 384 -42.17 -12.03 19.47
CA GLN A 384 -42.81 -12.58 20.67
C GLN A 384 -44.06 -11.78 21.05
N ALA A 385 -43.99 -10.45 21.04
CA ALA A 385 -45.14 -9.59 21.30
C ALA A 385 -46.27 -9.81 20.28
N ASN A 386 -45.94 -9.89 18.98
CA ASN A 386 -46.90 -10.16 17.91
C ASN A 386 -47.50 -11.57 18.00
N ALA A 387 -46.73 -12.58 18.38
CA ALA A 387 -47.26 -13.92 18.66
C ALA A 387 -48.27 -13.88 19.82
N ARG A 388 -47.95 -13.12 20.87
CA ARG A 388 -48.86 -12.93 22.01
C ARG A 388 -50.13 -12.17 21.63
N ILE A 389 -50.02 -11.11 20.82
CA ILE A 389 -51.19 -10.38 20.29
C ILE A 389 -52.08 -11.33 19.49
N ARG A 390 -51.52 -12.13 18.57
CA ARG A 390 -52.28 -13.11 17.78
C ARG A 390 -53.00 -14.13 18.66
N SER A 391 -52.34 -14.67 19.69
CA SER A 391 -52.97 -15.58 20.64
C SER A 391 -54.14 -14.91 21.39
N LEU A 392 -53.99 -13.65 21.80
CA LEU A 392 -55.07 -12.89 22.46
C LEU A 392 -56.21 -12.57 21.49
N GLU A 393 -55.92 -12.30 20.22
CA GLU A 393 -56.94 -12.10 19.18
C GLU A 393 -57.72 -13.39 18.90
N GLU A 394 -57.05 -14.55 18.87
CA GLU A 394 -57.69 -15.86 18.75
C GLU A 394 -58.59 -16.17 19.96
N GLU A 395 -58.11 -15.91 21.18
CA GLU A 395 -58.92 -16.03 22.40
C GLU A 395 -60.13 -15.10 22.37
N LYS A 396 -59.93 -13.84 21.97
CA LYS A 396 -61.01 -12.86 21.79
C LYS A 396 -62.04 -13.38 20.79
N ASN A 397 -61.62 -13.81 19.60
CA ASN A 397 -62.52 -14.35 18.56
C ASN A 397 -63.28 -15.59 19.07
N HIS A 398 -62.61 -16.47 19.84
CA HIS A 398 -63.26 -17.62 20.46
C HIS A 398 -64.34 -17.20 21.47
N LEU A 399 -64.03 -16.22 22.33
CA LEU A 399 -64.97 -15.67 23.30
C LEU A 399 -66.14 -14.95 22.62
N GLU A 400 -65.89 -14.16 21.56
CA GLU A 400 -66.93 -13.49 20.77
C GLU A 400 -67.87 -14.51 20.10
N ASN A 401 -67.33 -15.57 19.49
CA ASN A 401 -68.14 -16.64 18.91
C ASN A 401 -68.99 -17.37 19.96
N ARG A 402 -68.41 -17.63 21.14
CA ARG A 402 -69.12 -18.27 22.26
C ARG A 402 -70.21 -17.36 22.82
N LEU A 403 -69.94 -16.06 22.91
CA LEU A 403 -70.91 -15.04 23.31
C LEU A 403 -72.06 -15.01 22.30
N HIS A 404 -71.79 -14.90 20.99
CA HIS A 404 -72.82 -14.95 19.95
C HIS A 404 -73.68 -16.23 20.01
N LYS A 405 -73.05 -17.38 20.26
CA LYS A 405 -73.79 -18.64 20.42
C LYS A 405 -74.73 -18.59 21.63
N LEU A 406 -74.25 -18.16 22.79
CA LEU A 406 -75.08 -18.00 23.99
C LEU A 406 -76.20 -16.98 23.78
N ASP A 407 -75.93 -15.89 23.07
CA ASP A 407 -76.93 -14.87 22.74
C ASP A 407 -78.01 -15.44 21.81
N SER A 408 -77.64 -16.29 20.85
CA SER A 408 -78.59 -17.02 20.01
C SER A 408 -79.43 -18.04 20.79
N GLU A 409 -78.81 -18.80 21.70
CA GLU A 409 -79.49 -19.75 22.58
C GLU A 409 -80.47 -19.04 23.52
N LEU A 410 -80.06 -17.89 24.06
CA LEU A 410 -80.92 -17.03 24.88
C LEU A 410 -82.13 -16.55 24.07
N ASN A 411 -81.92 -16.03 22.87
CA ASN A 411 -83.02 -15.59 21.99
C ASN A 411 -84.01 -16.72 21.67
N VAL A 412 -83.52 -17.94 21.43
CA VAL A 412 -84.38 -19.13 21.23
C VAL A 412 -85.15 -19.46 22.51
N CYS A 413 -84.49 -19.42 23.66
CA CYS A 413 -85.11 -19.66 24.95
C CYS A 413 -86.18 -18.59 25.26
N GLU A 414 -85.93 -17.31 24.95
CA GLU A 414 -86.89 -16.23 25.07
C GLU A 414 -88.09 -16.43 24.15
N HIS A 415 -87.87 -16.79 22.88
CA HIS A 415 -88.95 -17.12 21.93
C HIS A 415 -89.79 -18.30 22.44
N SER A 416 -89.16 -19.35 22.96
CA SER A 416 -89.85 -20.50 23.54
C SER A 416 -90.66 -20.09 24.78
N ARG A 417 -90.08 -19.30 25.67
CA ARG A 417 -90.74 -18.75 26.86
C ARG A 417 -91.94 -17.89 26.48
N GLU A 418 -91.84 -17.06 25.45
CA GLU A 418 -92.98 -16.30 24.92
C GLU A 418 -94.04 -17.21 24.31
N GLY A 419 -93.63 -18.24 23.56
CA GLY A 419 -94.54 -19.28 23.06
C GLY A 419 -95.35 -19.90 24.18
N LEU A 420 -94.69 -20.38 25.23
CA LEU A 420 -95.35 -20.93 26.42
C LEU A 420 -96.26 -19.91 27.13
N LYS A 421 -95.87 -18.63 27.21
CA LYS A 421 -96.74 -17.58 27.76
C LYS A 421 -98.01 -17.41 26.92
N ARG A 422 -97.89 -17.43 25.58
CA ARG A 422 -99.05 -17.36 24.67
C ARG A 422 -99.94 -18.58 24.83
N ASP A 423 -99.38 -19.79 24.83
CA ASP A 423 -100.12 -21.04 25.02
C ASP A 423 -100.84 -21.07 26.38
N ARG A 424 -100.15 -20.65 27.45
CA ARG A 424 -100.78 -20.50 28.78
C ARG A 424 -101.97 -19.56 28.71
N SER A 425 -101.82 -18.40 28.07
CA SER A 425 -102.92 -17.44 27.91
C SER A 425 -104.10 -18.03 27.13
N GLN A 426 -103.84 -18.75 26.03
CA GLN A 426 -104.87 -19.42 25.24
C GLN A 426 -105.58 -20.52 26.04
N PHE A 427 -104.83 -21.35 26.77
CA PHE A 427 -105.38 -22.40 27.62
C PHE A 427 -106.24 -21.81 28.75
N MET A 428 -105.79 -20.73 29.38
CA MET A 428 -106.57 -20.01 30.38
C MET A 428 -107.88 -19.47 29.81
N SER A 429 -107.85 -18.87 28.62
CA SER A 429 -109.05 -18.41 27.91
C SER A 429 -110.01 -19.55 27.58
N PHE A 430 -109.48 -20.70 27.14
CA PHE A 430 -110.28 -21.91 26.92
C PHE A 430 -110.97 -22.39 28.20
N LEU A 431 -110.24 -22.50 29.31
CA LEU A 431 -110.81 -22.92 30.59
C LEU A 431 -111.88 -21.93 31.09
N GLN A 432 -111.68 -20.63 30.89
CA GLN A 432 -112.68 -19.62 31.22
C GLN A 432 -113.93 -19.76 30.36
N ARG A 433 -113.80 -20.09 29.06
CA ARG A 433 -114.96 -20.41 28.21
C ARG A 433 -115.67 -21.71 28.63
N LEU A 434 -114.92 -22.71 29.06
CA LEU A 434 -115.48 -23.98 29.53
C LEU A 434 -116.23 -23.80 30.86
N ALA A 435 -115.71 -22.97 31.76
CA ALA A 435 -116.40 -22.56 32.99
C ALA A 435 -117.75 -21.91 32.71
N ARG A 436 -117.80 -21.02 31.70
CA ARG A 436 -119.06 -20.39 31.25
C ARG A 436 -120.08 -21.40 30.79
N ALA A 437 -119.65 -22.36 29.97
CA ALA A 437 -120.53 -23.41 29.46
C ALA A 437 -121.09 -24.33 30.55
N LEU A 438 -120.35 -24.53 31.65
CA LEU A 438 -120.75 -25.39 32.77
C LEU A 438 -121.44 -24.63 33.93
N HIS A 439 -121.67 -23.32 33.76
CA HIS A 439 -122.18 -22.41 34.78
C HIS A 439 -121.34 -22.40 36.07
N MET A 440 -120.02 -22.36 35.92
CA MET A 440 -119.03 -22.33 37.01
C MET A 440 -118.24 -21.02 37.04
N ASP A 441 -118.75 -19.94 36.44
CA ASP A 441 -118.02 -18.68 36.26
C ASP A 441 -117.65 -17.99 37.56
N ASP A 442 -118.59 -17.91 38.51
CA ASP A 442 -118.36 -17.22 39.77
C ASP A 442 -117.37 -17.98 40.68
N ILE A 443 -117.35 -19.31 40.59
CA ILE A 443 -116.44 -20.18 41.34
C ILE A 443 -115.04 -20.18 40.69
N ALA A 444 -114.96 -20.05 39.37
CA ALA A 444 -113.69 -19.98 38.63
C ALA A 444 -112.82 -18.77 39.01
N GLU A 445 -113.43 -17.65 39.43
CA GLU A 445 -112.69 -16.46 39.87
C GLU A 445 -112.12 -16.60 41.30
N GLU A 446 -112.71 -17.44 42.14
CA GLU A 446 -112.33 -17.58 43.56
C GLU A 446 -111.31 -18.70 43.83
N VAL A 447 -111.31 -19.79 43.06
CA VAL A 447 -110.54 -21.01 43.39
C VAL A 447 -109.08 -20.98 42.86
N GLY A 448 -108.72 -19.96 42.08
CA GLY A 448 -107.36 -19.78 41.55
C GLY A 448 -107.02 -20.74 40.39
N VAL A 449 -106.07 -20.32 39.56
CA VAL A 449 -105.76 -20.97 38.26
C VAL A 449 -105.39 -22.46 38.39
N GLU A 450 -104.72 -22.85 39.47
CA GLU A 450 -104.20 -24.21 39.66
C GLU A 450 -105.30 -25.26 39.89
N LEU A 451 -106.41 -24.85 40.53
CA LEU A 451 -107.54 -25.72 40.87
C LEU A 451 -108.70 -25.58 39.87
N HIS A 452 -108.52 -24.75 38.83
CA HIS A 452 -109.55 -24.42 37.84
C HIS A 452 -109.92 -25.63 36.97
N THR A 453 -108.92 -26.41 36.53
CA THR A 453 -109.15 -27.65 35.75
C THR A 453 -109.87 -28.72 36.57
N GLU A 454 -109.47 -28.91 37.82
CA GLU A 454 -110.03 -29.93 38.72
C GLU A 454 -111.48 -29.60 39.11
N SER A 455 -111.77 -28.31 39.34
CA SER A 455 -113.12 -27.81 39.60
C SER A 455 -114.07 -28.00 38.41
N LEU A 456 -113.60 -27.76 37.18
CA LEU A 456 -114.37 -28.00 35.96
C LEU A 456 -114.63 -29.48 35.70
N LEU A 457 -113.66 -30.35 35.98
CA LEU A 457 -113.78 -31.80 35.84
C LEU A 457 -114.87 -32.36 36.77
N LEU A 458 -114.82 -32.00 38.05
CA LEU A 458 -115.83 -32.40 39.06
C LEU A 458 -117.25 -31.98 38.64
N ARG A 459 -117.40 -30.79 38.06
CA ARG A 459 -118.69 -30.30 37.55
C ARG A 459 -119.19 -31.12 36.36
N ALA A 460 -118.31 -31.43 35.41
CA ALA A 460 -118.65 -32.26 34.26
C ALA A 460 -119.08 -33.68 34.68
N GLU A 461 -118.37 -34.29 35.64
CA GLU A 461 -118.75 -35.58 36.23
C GLU A 461 -120.11 -35.52 36.93
N GLN A 462 -120.39 -34.44 37.67
CA GLN A 462 -121.67 -34.25 38.34
C GLN A 462 -122.85 -34.15 37.35
N LEU A 463 -122.68 -33.39 36.27
CA LEU A 463 -123.69 -33.26 35.21
C LEU A 463 -123.92 -34.59 34.48
N ALA A 464 -122.86 -35.34 34.18
CA ALA A 464 -122.95 -36.66 33.55
C ALA A 464 -123.72 -37.68 34.42
N ARG A 465 -123.52 -37.66 35.75
CA ARG A 465 -124.30 -38.50 36.67
C ARG A 465 -125.79 -38.13 36.67
N LEU A 466 -126.12 -36.83 36.70
CA LEU A 466 -127.51 -36.35 36.63
C LEU A 466 -128.21 -36.73 35.32
N GLU A 467 -127.49 -36.77 34.20
CA GLU A 467 -128.04 -37.27 32.93
C GLU A 467 -128.26 -38.80 32.93
N SER A 468 -127.33 -39.56 33.52
CA SER A 468 -127.44 -41.02 33.64
C SER A 468 -128.67 -41.42 34.47
N ASP A 469 -128.89 -40.78 35.61
CA ASP A 469 -130.04 -41.05 36.49
C ASP A 469 -131.38 -40.73 35.80
N LYS A 470 -131.45 -39.61 35.06
CA LYS A 470 -132.64 -39.27 34.25
C LYS A 470 -132.93 -40.30 33.15
N LEU A 471 -131.90 -40.94 32.60
CA LEU A 471 -132.05 -41.94 31.56
C LEU A 471 -132.65 -43.24 32.11
N VAL A 472 -132.25 -43.64 33.31
CA VAL A 472 -132.78 -44.81 34.04
C VAL A 472 -134.28 -44.63 34.33
N ASP A 473 -134.69 -43.46 34.82
CA ASP A 473 -136.10 -43.15 35.09
C ASP A 473 -136.97 -43.19 33.82
N LYS A 474 -136.49 -42.60 32.71
CA LYS A 474 -137.21 -42.67 31.43
C LYS A 474 -137.37 -44.10 30.93
N THR A 475 -136.37 -44.95 31.14
CA THR A 475 -136.39 -46.36 30.72
C THR A 475 -137.42 -47.17 31.51
N ALA A 476 -137.55 -46.89 32.81
CA ALA A 476 -138.58 -47.49 33.66
C ALA A 476 -140.02 -47.10 33.25
N VAL A 477 -140.25 -45.83 32.89
CA VAL A 477 -141.55 -45.32 32.45
C VAL A 477 -141.97 -45.93 31.10
N VAL A 478 -141.03 -46.08 30.16
CA VAL A 478 -141.30 -46.71 28.84
C VAL A 478 -141.76 -48.16 29.00
N TYR A 479 -141.15 -48.92 29.92
CA TYR A 479 -141.53 -50.31 30.15
C TYR A 479 -142.95 -50.45 30.74
N GLN A 480 -143.37 -49.55 31.63
CA GLN A 480 -144.72 -49.53 32.19
C GLN A 480 -145.79 -49.14 31.14
N LEU A 481 -145.49 -48.18 30.27
CA LEU A 481 -146.40 -47.75 29.19
C LEU A 481 -146.62 -48.87 28.15
N GLN A 482 -145.58 -49.62 27.79
CA GLN A 482 -145.71 -50.76 26.86
C GLN A 482 -146.67 -51.84 27.39
N ARG A 483 -146.64 -52.13 28.70
CA ARG A 483 -147.56 -53.09 29.35
C ARG A 483 -149.01 -52.58 29.32
N ARG A 484 -149.23 -51.28 29.57
CA ARG A 484 -150.55 -50.63 29.56
C ARG A 484 -151.20 -50.63 28.17
N VAL A 485 -150.42 -50.41 27.11
CA VAL A 485 -150.90 -50.42 25.72
C VAL A 485 -151.38 -51.81 25.30
N ARG A 486 -150.73 -52.89 25.76
CA ARG A 486 -151.14 -54.27 25.46
C ARG A 486 -152.52 -54.60 26.03
N THR A 487 -152.78 -54.21 27.28
CA THR A 487 -154.06 -54.46 27.97
C THR A 487 -155.22 -53.65 27.39
N LEU A 488 -154.96 -52.40 26.98
CA LEU A 488 -155.98 -51.55 26.36
C LEU A 488 -156.39 -52.04 24.95
N ARG A 489 -155.46 -52.64 24.20
CA ARG A 489 -155.77 -53.26 22.89
C ARG A 489 -156.74 -54.43 23.02
N GLU A 490 -156.59 -55.30 24.01
CA GLU A 490 -157.48 -56.44 24.24
C GLU A 490 -158.89 -56.00 24.71
N GLN A 491 -158.98 -54.92 25.49
CA GLN A 491 -160.26 -54.35 25.91
C GLN A 491 -161.03 -53.70 24.74
N LEU A 492 -160.31 -53.09 23.79
CA LEU A 492 -160.91 -52.48 22.61
C LEU A 492 -161.54 -53.55 21.69
N GLN A 493 -160.83 -54.65 21.42
CA GLN A 493 -161.37 -55.77 20.62
C GLN A 493 -162.67 -56.37 21.21
N ARG A 494 -162.79 -56.43 22.55
CA ARG A 494 -164.03 -56.89 23.20
C ARG A 494 -165.18 -55.90 23.04
N LYS A 495 -164.90 -54.60 23.01
CA LYS A 495 -165.91 -53.56 22.79
C LYS A 495 -166.35 -53.46 21.33
N ASP A 496 -165.48 -53.72 20.38
CA ASP A 496 -165.83 -53.76 18.95
C ASP A 496 -166.82 -54.88 18.63
N LEU A 497 -166.60 -56.08 19.17
CA LEU A 497 -167.55 -57.20 19.04
C LEU A 497 -168.92 -56.88 19.64
N HIS A 498 -168.95 -56.11 20.73
CA HIS A 498 -170.18 -55.70 21.39
C HIS A 498 -170.95 -54.63 20.60
N LEU A 499 -170.23 -53.69 19.97
CA LEU A 499 -170.78 -52.65 19.10
C LEU A 499 -171.44 -53.23 17.85
N ASP A 500 -170.85 -54.26 17.23
CA ASP A 500 -171.43 -54.88 16.02
C ASP A 500 -172.72 -55.65 16.29
N LEU A 501 -172.84 -56.29 17.47
CA LEU A 501 -174.07 -56.92 17.93
C LEU A 501 -175.18 -55.89 18.21
N LEU A 502 -174.83 -54.75 18.80
CA LEU A 502 -175.77 -53.65 19.06
C LEU A 502 -176.26 -52.98 17.76
N ARG A 503 -175.37 -52.79 16.78
CA ARG A 503 -175.71 -52.22 15.45
C ARG A 503 -176.71 -53.09 14.68
N ARG A 504 -176.57 -54.42 14.72
CA ARG A 504 -177.55 -55.34 14.10
C ARG A 504 -178.92 -55.33 14.80
N LYS A 505 -178.95 -55.16 16.12
CA LYS A 505 -180.19 -55.08 16.91
C LYS A 505 -180.93 -53.75 16.68
N LEU A 506 -180.17 -52.66 16.53
CA LEU A 506 -180.72 -51.33 16.25
C LEU A 506 -181.40 -51.25 14.88
N ALA A 507 -180.80 -51.83 13.83
CA ALA A 507 -181.39 -51.84 12.48
C ALA A 507 -182.74 -52.57 12.43
N LEU A 508 -182.88 -53.72 13.11
CA LEU A 508 -184.14 -54.46 13.22
C LEU A 508 -185.21 -53.70 14.04
N GLN A 509 -184.77 -52.86 15.00
CA GLN A 509 -185.66 -52.09 15.87
C GLN A 509 -186.11 -50.78 15.20
N GLU A 510 -185.27 -50.15 14.37
CA GLU A 510 -185.60 -48.96 13.57
C GLU A 510 -186.67 -49.27 12.50
N ASP A 511 -186.62 -50.44 11.85
CA ASP A 511 -187.63 -50.83 10.87
C ASP A 511 -188.99 -51.11 11.53
N CYS A 512 -189.02 -51.79 12.69
CA CYS A 512 -190.26 -51.99 13.46
C CYS A 512 -190.86 -50.68 13.99
N VAL A 513 -190.03 -49.69 14.37
CA VAL A 513 -190.48 -48.37 14.85
C VAL A 513 -191.03 -47.52 13.71
N LYS A 514 -190.44 -47.57 12.51
CA LYS A 514 -190.96 -46.86 11.32
C LYS A 514 -192.34 -47.36 10.91
N THR A 515 -192.58 -48.68 10.92
CA THR A 515 -193.89 -49.24 10.57
C THR A 515 -194.97 -48.90 11.61
N LYS A 516 -194.60 -48.78 12.91
CA LYS A 516 -195.51 -48.35 13.98
C LYS A 516 -195.81 -46.84 13.98
N ALA A 517 -194.84 -46.00 13.64
CA ALA A 517 -195.00 -44.54 13.67
C ALA A 517 -195.97 -44.01 12.59
N LEU A 518 -196.00 -44.62 11.41
CA LEU A 518 -196.92 -44.21 10.34
C LEU A 518 -198.38 -44.57 10.65
N LEU A 519 -198.64 -45.78 11.16
CA LEU A 519 -199.97 -46.18 11.63
C LEU A 519 -200.48 -45.31 12.81
N GLN A 520 -199.56 -44.74 13.60
CA GLN A 520 -199.89 -43.82 14.69
C GLN A 520 -200.24 -42.40 14.17
N SER A 521 -199.58 -41.93 13.11
CA SER A 521 -199.89 -40.63 12.49
C SER A 521 -201.29 -40.61 11.86
N GLU A 522 -201.71 -41.71 11.24
CA GLU A 522 -203.08 -41.85 10.70
C GLU A 522 -204.16 -41.76 11.81
N ARG A 523 -203.79 -42.07 13.06
CA ARG A 523 -204.67 -41.97 14.23
C ARG A 523 -204.75 -40.55 14.81
N ASP A 524 -203.63 -39.81 14.83
CA ASP A 524 -203.56 -38.48 15.43
C ASP A 524 -204.28 -37.41 14.61
N ASP A 525 -204.31 -37.52 13.28
CA ASP A 525 -205.03 -36.59 12.41
C ASP A 525 -206.57 -36.78 12.42
N ALA A 526 -207.03 -37.98 12.78
CA ALA A 526 -208.44 -38.20 13.10
C ALA A 526 -208.85 -37.43 14.37
N ASN A 527 -207.95 -37.34 15.37
CA ASN A 527 -208.19 -36.63 16.63
C ASN A 527 -208.12 -35.10 16.51
N VAL A 528 -207.25 -34.56 15.64
CA VAL A 528 -207.16 -33.09 15.42
C VAL A 528 -208.42 -32.54 14.76
N ARG A 529 -209.06 -33.31 13.86
CA ARG A 529 -210.32 -32.90 13.22
C ARG A 529 -211.49 -32.80 14.21
N VAL A 530 -211.54 -33.69 15.19
CA VAL A 530 -212.50 -33.63 16.30
C VAL A 530 -212.31 -32.37 17.15
N LYS A 531 -211.06 -31.96 17.41
CA LYS A 531 -210.76 -30.72 18.16
C LYS A 531 -211.14 -29.43 17.43
N LYS A 532 -211.13 -29.40 16.09
CA LYS A 532 -211.58 -28.22 15.33
C LYS A 532 -213.10 -28.02 15.41
N LEU A 533 -213.85 -29.11 15.41
CA LEU A 533 -215.31 -29.08 15.57
C LEU A 533 -215.73 -28.56 16.96
N LEU A 534 -214.93 -28.83 18.01
CA LEU A 534 -215.17 -28.30 19.35
C LEU A 534 -214.96 -26.78 19.46
N LYS A 535 -213.88 -26.24 18.87
CA LYS A 535 -213.61 -24.78 18.92
C LYS A 535 -214.65 -23.94 18.15
N GLN A 536 -215.32 -24.54 17.17
CA GLN A 536 -216.31 -23.82 16.38
C GLN A 536 -217.65 -23.73 17.12
N VAL A 537 -217.94 -24.69 18.00
CA VAL A 537 -219.04 -24.64 18.97
C VAL A 537 -218.82 -23.52 20.00
N ASP A 538 -217.58 -23.32 20.48
CA ASP A 538 -217.27 -22.21 21.41
C ASP A 538 -217.50 -20.83 20.76
N LYS A 539 -217.21 -20.69 19.46
CA LYS A 539 -217.43 -19.43 18.74
C LYS A 539 -218.92 -19.08 18.57
N LEU A 540 -219.76 -20.09 18.34
CA LEU A 540 -221.21 -19.95 18.32
C LEU A 540 -221.78 -19.57 19.70
N THR A 541 -221.05 -19.85 20.78
CA THR A 541 -221.45 -19.54 22.16
C THR A 541 -221.17 -18.07 22.51
N LEU A 542 -220.09 -17.48 21.99
CA LEU A 542 -219.72 -16.09 22.26
C LEU A 542 -220.62 -15.08 21.53
N GLN A 543 -221.00 -15.36 20.28
CA GLN A 543 -221.85 -14.43 19.51
C GLN A 543 -223.29 -14.41 20.02
N LEU A 544 -223.73 -15.50 20.66
CA LEU A 544 -225.00 -15.57 21.38
C LEU A 544 -224.97 -14.77 22.69
N SER A 545 -223.78 -14.40 23.18
CA SER A 545 -223.62 -13.46 24.30
C SER A 545 -223.78 -12.02 23.83
N ASP A 546 -223.19 -11.66 22.68
CA ASP A 546 -223.31 -10.29 22.15
C ASP A 546 -224.75 -9.97 21.73
N ALA A 547 -225.47 -10.98 21.23
CA ALA A 547 -226.91 -10.93 20.99
C ALA A 547 -227.74 -10.63 22.25
N LYS A 548 -227.21 -10.84 23.46
CA LYS A 548 -227.93 -10.57 24.71
C LYS A 548 -227.67 -9.17 25.26
N ASP A 549 -226.53 -8.56 24.94
CA ASP A 549 -226.20 -7.23 25.46
C ASP A 549 -226.80 -6.11 24.61
N GLN A 550 -226.93 -6.27 23.28
CA GLN A 550 -227.69 -5.31 22.47
C GLN A 550 -229.20 -5.31 22.78
N ILE A 551 -229.74 -6.47 23.19
CA ILE A 551 -231.11 -6.61 23.68
C ILE A 551 -231.29 -5.86 25.02
N ARG A 552 -230.24 -5.71 25.83
CA ARG A 552 -230.32 -4.90 27.06
C ARG A 552 -230.35 -3.41 26.75
N ASP A 553 -229.49 -2.93 25.85
CA ASP A 553 -229.39 -1.48 25.58
C ASP A 553 -230.65 -0.89 24.93
N LEU A 554 -231.34 -1.63 24.05
CA LEU A 554 -232.57 -1.12 23.44
C LEU A 554 -233.81 -1.34 24.32
N ASN A 555 -233.81 -2.34 25.22
CA ASN A 555 -234.83 -2.43 26.26
C ASN A 555 -234.76 -1.24 27.24
N THR A 556 -233.60 -0.62 27.42
CA THR A 556 -233.49 0.67 28.12
C THR A 556 -234.11 1.82 27.33
N GLN A 557 -234.03 1.83 25.99
CA GLN A 557 -234.78 2.80 25.16
C GLN A 557 -236.30 2.55 25.20
N LEU A 558 -236.73 1.32 25.52
CA LEU A 558 -238.13 0.93 25.72
C LEU A 558 -238.66 1.33 27.11
N ALA A 559 -237.80 1.31 28.14
CA ALA A 559 -238.17 1.60 29.52
C ALA A 559 -238.40 3.11 29.77
N GLU A 560 -237.75 4.01 29.04
CA GLU A 560 -238.10 5.44 29.04
C GLU A 560 -239.45 5.75 28.34
N ALA A 561 -240.06 4.77 27.66
CA ALA A 561 -241.41 4.93 27.10
C ALA A 561 -242.53 4.30 27.97
N ALA A 562 -242.22 3.58 29.06
CA ALA A 562 -243.18 2.70 29.77
C ALA A 562 -243.70 3.17 31.15
N ASP A 563 -243.61 4.44 31.52
CA ASP A 563 -244.20 5.07 32.74
C ASP A 563 -245.76 5.02 32.85
N TYR A 564 -246.44 4.02 32.29
CA TYR A 564 -247.90 3.93 32.21
C TYR A 564 -248.58 3.05 33.26
N LYS A 565 -247.87 2.12 33.91
CA LYS A 565 -248.47 1.06 34.72
C LYS A 565 -247.47 0.64 35.78
N ILE A 566 -247.53 1.08 37.04
CA ILE A 566 -248.66 1.00 37.96
C ILE A 566 -249.32 -0.40 37.99
N PHE A 567 -249.50 -0.89 39.21
CA PHE A 567 -250.82 -1.00 39.82
C PHE A 567 -251.31 -2.39 40.12
N ASN A 568 -250.77 -3.42 39.50
CA ASN A 568 -251.60 -4.60 39.38
C ASN A 568 -250.80 -5.89 39.59
N VAL A 569 -251.24 -6.84 40.40
CA VAL A 569 -252.43 -6.92 41.27
C VAL A 569 -252.34 -8.27 42.01
N LEU A 570 -253.06 -8.36 43.14
CA LEU A 570 -253.67 -9.53 43.81
C LEU A 570 -252.93 -10.88 43.69
N VAL A 571 -252.58 -11.57 44.78
CA VAL A 571 -253.52 -12.04 45.81
C VAL A 571 -252.75 -12.30 47.12
N TYR A 572 -253.38 -11.86 48.22
CA TYR A 572 -253.48 -12.41 49.58
C TYR A 572 -252.71 -13.70 49.90
N SER A 573 -251.83 -13.80 50.88
CA SER A 573 -251.82 -13.25 52.24
C SER A 573 -252.94 -13.73 53.08
N ILE A 574 -252.79 -13.37 54.33
CA ILE A 574 -253.24 -14.16 55.44
C ILE A 574 -252.23 -15.33 55.64
N ILE A 575 -252.24 -16.20 56.66
CA ILE A 575 -252.14 -16.10 58.15
C ILE A 575 -251.79 -17.48 58.66
N PRO A 576 -252.65 -18.47 58.40
CA PRO A 576 -252.45 -19.69 59.11
C PRO A 576 -251.29 -20.39 58.42
N LEU A 577 -250.41 -21.06 59.13
CA LEU A 577 -249.95 -20.73 60.49
C LEU A 577 -248.76 -19.77 60.38
#